data_AF-A0A661HPS1-F1
#
_entry.id   AF-A0A661HPS1-F1
#
_cell.length_a   1.000
_cell.length_b   1.000
_cell.length_c   1.000
_cell.angle_alpha   90.00
_cell.angle_beta   90.00
_cell.angle_gamma   90.00
#
_symmetry.space_group_name_H-M   'P 1'
#
loop_
_entity.id
_entity.type
_entity.pdbx_description
1 polymer ?
#
loop_
_entity_poly.entity_id
_entity_poly.type
_entity_poly.pdbx_seq_one_letter_code
_entity_poly.pdbx_strand_id
1 'polypeptide(L)'
;MTAKKLNFQEAWDSSTIFFVNEELEDEIDEKVAELIHLSQSSHISDVQERTQEDIIAFLHENLDGLSVLLRDIGLSDEKFMRIISLLRKIGHIHGVFDSEWSMSKIKQQLSNDETLIELVANLLFDGKRDDSLAEYIPRFYLEKLNYRELG
;
A
#
# COMPACT_ATOMS: atom_id res chain seq x y z
N MET A 1 -20.30 -33.87 7.09
CA MET A 1 -20.25 -32.55 7.77
C MET A 1 -21.06 -31.58 6.94
N THR A 2 -21.97 -30.81 7.53
CA THR A 2 -22.78 -29.83 6.80
C THR A 2 -22.02 -28.50 6.76
N ALA A 3 -21.73 -27.98 5.57
CA ALA A 3 -21.04 -26.70 5.43
C ALA A 3 -21.92 -25.56 5.98
N LYS A 4 -21.43 -24.80 6.96
CA LYS A 4 -22.08 -23.59 7.48
C LYS A 4 -21.67 -22.40 6.61
N LYS A 5 -22.63 -21.62 6.12
CA LYS A 5 -22.37 -20.33 5.46
C LYS A 5 -21.94 -19.31 6.54
N LEU A 6 -20.74 -18.75 6.39
CA LEU A 6 -20.27 -17.66 7.25
C LEU A 6 -21.05 -16.38 6.94
N ASN A 7 -21.33 -15.59 7.98
CA ASN A 7 -21.72 -14.20 7.78
C ASN A 7 -20.49 -13.35 7.43
N PHE A 8 -20.72 -12.11 6.99
CA PHE A 8 -19.64 -11.23 6.52
C PHE A 8 -18.58 -10.98 7.59
N GLN A 9 -18.98 -10.71 8.84
CA GLN A 9 -18.05 -10.46 9.94
C GLN A 9 -17.22 -11.72 10.23
N GLU A 10 -17.84 -12.90 10.29
CA GLU A 10 -17.12 -14.17 10.50
C GLU A 10 -16.10 -14.44 9.37
N ALA A 11 -16.48 -14.18 8.12
CA ALA A 11 -15.58 -14.33 6.96
C ALA A 11 -14.45 -13.30 7.00
N TRP A 12 -14.74 -12.08 7.44
CA TRP A 12 -13.75 -11.01 7.57
C TRP A 12 -12.76 -11.28 8.69
N ASP A 13 -13.21 -11.64 9.88
CA ASP A 13 -12.34 -11.88 11.03
C ASP A 13 -11.37 -13.04 10.74
N SER A 14 -11.88 -14.09 10.07
CA SER A 14 -11.08 -15.25 9.66
C SER A 14 -10.25 -15.04 8.38
N SER A 15 -10.41 -13.91 7.66
CA SER A 15 -9.66 -13.66 6.44
C SER A 15 -8.18 -13.36 6.72
N THR A 16 -7.31 -13.74 5.81
CA THR A 16 -5.92 -13.27 5.79
C THR A 16 -5.78 -12.40 4.54
N ILE A 17 -5.49 -11.10 4.72
CA ILE A 17 -5.47 -10.14 3.60
C ILE A 17 -4.25 -10.39 2.71
N PHE A 18 -3.09 -10.60 3.34
CA PHE A 18 -1.89 -11.08 2.69
C PHE A 18 -1.36 -12.29 3.43
N PHE A 19 -0.97 -13.30 2.67
CA PHE A 19 -0.22 -14.42 3.19
C PHE A 19 1.27 -14.12 2.99
N VAL A 20 1.97 -13.89 4.09
CA VAL A 20 3.42 -13.64 4.09
C VAL A 20 4.14 -14.98 4.18
N ASN A 21 5.00 -15.28 3.21
CA ASN A 21 5.82 -16.48 3.19
C ASN A 21 7.28 -16.06 2.99
N GLU A 22 8.06 -16.14 4.07
CA GLU A 22 9.46 -15.74 4.11
C GLU A 22 10.33 -16.42 3.04
N GLU A 23 10.13 -17.72 2.79
CA GLU A 23 10.91 -18.46 1.78
C GLU A 23 10.65 -17.90 0.37
N LEU A 24 9.40 -17.53 0.07
CA LEU A 24 9.05 -16.93 -1.21
C LEU A 24 9.55 -15.49 -1.33
N GLU A 25 9.52 -14.72 -0.24
CA GLU A 25 10.07 -13.36 -0.23
C GLU A 25 11.58 -13.40 -0.50
N ASP A 26 12.32 -14.33 0.11
CA ASP A 26 13.74 -14.53 -0.15
C ASP A 26 14.01 -14.89 -1.62
N GLU A 27 13.22 -15.80 -2.21
CA GLU A 27 13.32 -16.14 -3.64
C GLU A 27 13.09 -14.94 -4.56
N ILE A 28 12.13 -14.05 -4.21
CA ILE A 28 11.85 -12.83 -4.95
C ILE A 28 13.02 -11.85 -4.84
N ASP A 29 13.56 -11.66 -3.64
CA ASP A 29 14.67 -10.75 -3.38
C ASP A 29 15.92 -11.18 -4.16
N GLU A 30 16.24 -12.47 -4.15
CA GLU A 30 17.32 -13.05 -4.96
C GLU A 30 17.11 -12.78 -6.45
N LYS A 31 15.88 -12.95 -6.95
CA LYS A 31 15.58 -12.72 -8.37
C LYS A 31 15.68 -11.26 -8.76
N VAL A 32 15.24 -10.34 -7.90
CA VAL A 32 15.37 -8.90 -8.11
C VAL A 32 16.85 -8.51 -8.17
N ALA A 33 17.67 -9.00 -7.25
CA ALA A 33 19.10 -8.75 -7.23
C ALA A 33 19.80 -9.25 -8.51
N GLU A 34 19.44 -10.44 -8.99
CA GLU A 34 19.94 -10.98 -10.26
C GLU A 34 19.58 -10.07 -11.44
N LEU A 35 18.32 -9.62 -11.54
CA LEU A 35 17.86 -8.73 -12.62
C LEU A 35 18.54 -7.35 -12.57
N ILE A 36 18.79 -6.80 -11.38
CA ILE A 36 19.54 -5.57 -11.22
C ILE A 36 20.98 -5.76 -11.72
N HIS A 37 21.64 -6.86 -11.33
CA HIS A 37 22.99 -7.17 -11.80
C HIS A 37 23.05 -7.33 -13.33
N LEU A 38 22.05 -7.97 -13.94
CA LEU A 38 21.94 -8.12 -15.39
C LEU A 38 21.67 -6.79 -16.12
N SER A 39 21.06 -5.81 -15.46
CA SER A 39 20.65 -4.54 -16.08
C SER A 39 21.68 -3.41 -15.94
N GLN A 40 22.87 -3.67 -15.39
CA GLN A 40 23.93 -2.66 -15.21
C GLN A 40 24.48 -2.12 -16.53
N SER A 41 23.76 -1.15 -17.10
CA SER A 41 24.26 -0.09 -17.97
C SER A 41 23.33 1.14 -17.90
N SER A 42 23.94 2.31 -17.72
CA SER A 42 23.38 3.68 -17.77
C SER A 42 22.80 4.27 -16.48
N HIS A 43 23.55 5.25 -15.95
CA HIS A 43 23.12 6.27 -14.99
C HIS A 43 21.91 7.07 -15.47
N ILE A 44 20.90 7.24 -14.62
CA ILE A 44 19.83 8.26 -14.62
C ILE A 44 19.24 8.23 -13.17
N SER A 45 18.98 9.30 -12.43
CA SER A 45 19.22 10.75 -12.54
C SER A 45 18.81 11.46 -11.24
N ASP A 46 19.07 12.77 -11.18
CA ASP A 46 18.68 13.80 -10.20
C ASP A 46 17.61 13.46 -9.15
N VAL A 47 18.08 13.44 -7.90
CA VAL A 47 17.27 13.39 -6.68
C VAL A 47 16.68 14.78 -6.43
N GLN A 48 15.37 14.92 -6.55
CA GLN A 48 14.65 16.02 -5.91
C GLN A 48 14.05 15.44 -4.63
N GLU A 49 14.53 15.88 -3.45
CA GLU A 49 13.93 15.48 -2.18
C GLU A 49 12.46 15.90 -2.17
N ARG A 50 11.55 14.93 -2.26
CA ARG A 50 10.13 15.15 -2.09
C ARG A 50 9.79 15.04 -0.60
N THR A 51 8.91 15.90 -0.12
CA THR A 51 8.46 15.83 1.28
C THR A 51 7.09 15.17 1.37
N GLN A 52 6.71 14.79 2.59
CA GLN A 52 5.37 14.29 2.86
C GLN A 52 4.30 15.34 2.55
N GLU A 53 4.57 16.61 2.81
CA GLU A 53 3.67 17.73 2.52
C GLU A 53 3.39 17.86 1.03
N ASP A 54 4.35 17.55 0.17
CA ASP A 54 4.15 17.53 -1.29
C ASP A 54 3.10 16.47 -1.69
N ILE A 55 3.13 15.29 -1.05
CA ILE A 55 2.16 14.22 -1.29
C ILE A 55 0.77 14.63 -0.79
N ILE A 56 0.68 15.22 0.39
CA ILE A 56 -0.58 15.72 0.96
C ILE A 56 -1.20 16.78 0.02
N ALA A 57 -0.41 17.78 -0.37
CA ALA A 57 -0.86 18.83 -1.30
C ALA A 57 -1.34 18.23 -2.62
N PHE A 58 -0.59 17.26 -3.16
CA PHE A 58 -0.95 16.61 -4.43
C PHE A 58 -2.26 15.82 -4.34
N LEU A 59 -2.51 15.12 -3.23
CA LEU A 59 -3.75 14.38 -2.99
C LEU A 59 -4.96 15.31 -2.83
N HIS A 60 -4.76 16.50 -2.24
CA HIS A 60 -5.80 17.52 -2.11
C HIS A 60 -6.19 18.15 -3.45
N GLU A 61 -5.18 18.50 -4.27
CA GLU A 61 -5.41 19.24 -5.51
C GLU A 61 -5.91 18.37 -6.67
N ASN A 62 -5.63 17.07 -6.65
CA ASN A 62 -5.87 16.19 -7.79
C ASN A 62 -6.74 14.99 -7.41
N LEU A 63 -7.97 14.93 -7.95
CA LEU A 63 -8.89 13.79 -7.76
C LEU A 63 -8.29 12.44 -8.19
N ASP A 64 -7.39 12.44 -9.18
CA ASP A 64 -6.66 11.26 -9.65
C ASP A 64 -5.22 11.18 -9.13
N GLY A 65 -4.81 12.09 -8.24
CA GLY A 65 -3.45 12.17 -7.70
C GLY A 65 -3.01 10.84 -7.07
N LEU A 66 -3.90 10.17 -6.34
CA LEU A 66 -3.62 8.85 -5.77
C LEU A 66 -3.20 7.83 -6.84
N SER A 67 -3.91 7.75 -7.97
CA SER A 67 -3.58 6.79 -9.04
C SER A 67 -2.24 7.09 -9.70
N VAL A 68 -1.86 8.37 -9.78
CA VAL A 68 -0.55 8.80 -10.30
C VAL A 68 0.56 8.36 -9.34
N LEU A 69 0.42 8.67 -8.04
CA LEU A 69 1.41 8.29 -7.02
C LEU A 69 1.63 6.78 -6.96
N LEU A 70 0.54 5.99 -7.01
CA LEU A 70 0.62 4.52 -7.03
C LEU A 70 1.39 4.00 -8.24
N ARG A 71 1.20 4.63 -9.40
CA ARG A 71 1.90 4.23 -10.62
C ARG A 71 3.40 4.54 -10.54
N ASP A 72 3.77 5.66 -9.95
CA ASP A 72 5.18 6.05 -9.75
C ASP A 72 5.93 5.04 -8.88
N ILE A 73 5.31 4.53 -7.81
CA ILE A 73 5.88 3.48 -6.95
C ILE A 73 5.69 2.07 -7.50
N GLY A 74 5.09 1.91 -8.69
CA GLY A 74 4.81 0.61 -9.29
C GLY A 74 3.87 -0.28 -8.47
N LEU A 75 2.95 0.32 -7.71
CA LEU A 75 1.92 -0.36 -6.93
C LEU A 75 0.59 -0.32 -7.70
N SER A 76 -0.09 -1.46 -7.84
CA SER A 76 -1.39 -1.49 -8.52
C SER A 76 -2.53 -1.07 -7.61
N ASP A 77 -3.59 -0.52 -8.19
CA ASP A 77 -4.85 -0.17 -7.50
C ASP A 77 -5.37 -1.33 -6.63
N GLU A 78 -5.35 -2.55 -7.14
CA GLU A 78 -5.82 -3.74 -6.44
C GLU A 78 -4.99 -4.03 -5.18
N LYS A 79 -3.65 -3.91 -5.26
CA LYS A 79 -2.78 -4.09 -4.10
C LYS A 79 -3.00 -2.99 -3.07
N PHE A 80 -3.16 -1.75 -3.52
CA PHE A 80 -3.47 -0.64 -2.64
C PHE A 80 -4.81 -0.82 -1.92
N MET A 81 -5.86 -1.26 -2.63
CA MET A 81 -7.15 -1.61 -2.02
C MET A 81 -7.00 -2.67 -0.93
N ARG A 82 -6.16 -3.69 -1.14
CA ARG A 82 -5.87 -4.69 -0.10
C ARG A 82 -5.16 -4.09 1.11
N ILE A 83 -4.22 -3.17 0.91
CA ILE A 83 -3.54 -2.48 2.01
C ILE A 83 -4.55 -1.65 2.81
N ILE A 84 -5.44 -0.90 2.17
CA ILE A 84 -6.51 -0.16 2.85
C ILE A 84 -7.45 -1.10 3.63
N SER A 85 -7.80 -2.24 3.04
CA SER A 85 -8.58 -3.29 3.72
C SER A 85 -7.87 -3.82 4.96
N LEU A 86 -6.56 -4.07 4.89
CA LEU A 86 -5.73 -4.44 6.03
C LEU A 86 -5.73 -3.36 7.11
N LEU A 87 -5.47 -2.10 6.75
CA LEU A 87 -5.42 -0.97 7.70
C LEU A 87 -6.76 -0.78 8.42
N ARG A 88 -7.89 -1.01 7.73
CA ARG A 88 -9.22 -1.07 8.36
C ARG A 88 -9.37 -2.29 9.27
N LYS A 89 -8.81 -3.45 8.89
CA LYS A 89 -8.85 -4.68 9.71
C LYS A 89 -8.13 -4.52 11.04
N ILE A 90 -6.95 -3.90 11.01
CA ILE A 90 -6.09 -3.72 12.20
C ILE A 90 -6.39 -2.43 12.97
N GLY A 91 -7.39 -1.66 12.52
CA GLY A 91 -7.93 -0.52 13.28
C GLY A 91 -7.21 0.81 13.06
N HIS A 92 -6.30 0.92 12.10
CA HIS A 92 -5.67 2.20 11.75
C HIS A 92 -6.65 3.14 11.02
N ILE A 93 -7.59 2.59 10.25
CA ILE A 93 -8.66 3.35 9.61
C ILE A 93 -9.98 3.02 10.30
N HIS A 94 -10.58 4.04 10.93
CA HIS A 94 -11.84 3.91 11.65
C HIS A 94 -13.03 3.87 10.69
N GLY A 95 -14.05 3.10 11.03
CA GLY A 95 -15.32 3.07 10.28
C GLY A 95 -16.04 1.74 10.35
N VAL A 96 -17.31 1.73 9.96
CA VAL A 96 -18.08 0.49 9.87
C VAL A 96 -17.52 -0.35 8.72
N PHE A 97 -17.15 -1.59 9.02
CA PHE A 97 -16.71 -2.54 8.01
C PHE A 97 -17.92 -3.23 7.38
N ASP A 98 -18.43 -2.65 6.29
CA ASP A 98 -19.56 -3.15 5.52
C ASP A 98 -19.13 -3.95 4.28
N SER A 99 -18.02 -3.55 3.68
CA SER A 99 -17.48 -4.04 2.41
C SER A 99 -16.04 -3.57 2.24
N GLU A 100 -15.27 -4.27 1.41
CA GLU A 100 -14.03 -3.74 0.86
C GLU A 100 -14.29 -2.45 0.07
N TRP A 101 -13.39 -1.48 0.17
CA TRP A 101 -13.54 -0.22 -0.55
C TRP A 101 -12.96 -0.34 -1.95
N SER A 102 -13.73 0.07 -2.96
CA SER A 102 -13.20 0.29 -4.30
C SER A 102 -12.29 1.51 -4.33
N MET A 103 -11.43 1.63 -5.35
CA MET A 103 -10.61 2.84 -5.56
C MET A 103 -11.44 4.13 -5.57
N SER A 104 -12.62 4.10 -6.20
CA SER A 104 -13.51 5.27 -6.21
C SER A 104 -14.00 5.63 -4.80
N LYS A 105 -14.30 4.64 -3.95
CA LYS A 105 -14.69 4.87 -2.55
C LYS A 105 -13.52 5.42 -1.76
N ILE A 106 -12.31 4.88 -1.95
CA ILE A 106 -11.09 5.39 -1.27
C ILE A 106 -10.83 6.85 -1.63
N LYS A 107 -10.83 7.20 -2.92
CA LYS A 107 -10.68 8.59 -3.38
C LYS A 107 -11.73 9.52 -2.77
N GLN A 108 -12.98 9.07 -2.74
CA GLN A 108 -14.06 9.83 -2.10
C GLN A 108 -13.82 10.02 -0.59
N GLN A 109 -13.36 9.00 0.13
CA GLN A 109 -13.10 9.11 1.57
C GLN A 109 -11.93 10.07 1.84
N LEU A 110 -10.86 10.02 1.03
CA LEU A 110 -9.75 10.96 1.12
C LEU A 110 -10.24 12.41 1.01
N SER A 111 -11.10 12.73 0.04
CA SER A 111 -11.64 14.09 -0.12
C SER A 111 -12.50 14.59 1.06
N ASN A 112 -12.90 13.72 1.98
CA ASN A 112 -13.79 14.06 3.11
C ASN A 112 -13.15 13.86 4.48
N ASP A 113 -11.95 13.28 4.56
CA ASP A 113 -11.29 12.89 5.81
C ASP A 113 -9.80 13.24 5.76
N GLU A 114 -9.44 14.34 6.42
CA GLU A 114 -8.07 14.82 6.51
C GLU A 114 -7.15 13.82 7.20
N THR A 115 -7.63 13.15 8.24
CA THR A 115 -6.84 12.14 8.96
C THR A 115 -6.52 10.95 8.05
N LEU A 116 -7.46 10.58 7.18
CA LEU A 116 -7.20 9.55 6.17
C LEU A 116 -6.18 10.02 5.12
N ILE A 117 -6.22 11.29 4.70
CA ILE A 117 -5.21 11.86 3.79
C ILE A 117 -3.82 11.78 4.43
N GLU A 118 -3.67 12.25 5.66
CA GLU A 118 -2.39 12.22 6.38
C GLU A 118 -1.87 10.78 6.53
N LEU A 119 -2.75 9.85 6.88
CA LEU A 119 -2.41 8.43 7.00
C LEU A 119 -1.94 7.84 5.67
N VAL A 120 -2.68 8.09 4.58
CA VAL A 120 -2.31 7.59 3.26
C VAL A 120 -1.04 8.26 2.73
N ALA A 121 -0.85 9.56 2.98
CA ALA A 121 0.38 10.25 2.60
C ALA A 121 1.59 9.70 3.34
N ASN A 122 1.50 9.49 4.66
CA ASN A 122 2.53 8.84 5.47
C ASN A 122 2.86 7.44 4.92
N LEU A 123 1.82 6.65 4.66
CA LEU A 123 1.95 5.29 4.13
C LEU A 123 2.67 5.28 2.77
N LEU A 124 2.29 6.15 1.84
CA LEU A 124 2.94 6.22 0.52
C LEU A 124 4.38 6.74 0.63
N PHE A 125 4.61 7.72 1.51
CA PHE A 125 5.91 8.36 1.69
C PHE A 125 6.96 7.43 2.30
N ASP A 126 6.64 6.80 3.43
CA ASP A 126 7.61 6.04 4.24
C ASP A 126 7.01 4.78 4.89
N GLY A 127 5.93 4.25 4.33
CA GLY A 127 5.28 3.03 4.84
C GLY A 127 6.21 1.81 4.87
N LYS A 128 7.26 1.77 4.04
CA LYS A 128 8.31 0.75 4.06
C LYS A 128 8.93 0.55 5.45
N ARG A 129 9.03 1.63 6.23
CA ARG A 129 9.67 1.65 7.55
C ARG A 129 8.68 1.49 8.70
N ASP A 130 7.42 1.18 8.41
CA ASP A 130 6.42 0.90 9.44
C ASP A 130 6.52 -0.57 9.88
N ASP A 131 7.23 -0.81 10.98
CA ASP A 131 7.40 -2.14 11.58
C ASP A 131 6.06 -2.83 11.88
N SER A 132 5.00 -2.07 12.16
CA SER A 132 3.67 -2.63 12.43
C SER A 132 3.01 -3.21 11.18
N LEU A 133 3.42 -2.77 9.99
CA LEU A 133 2.92 -3.29 8.71
C LEU A 133 3.75 -4.45 8.18
N ALA A 134 5.03 -4.55 8.58
CA ALA A 134 5.94 -5.61 8.15
C ALA A 134 5.46 -7.02 8.51
N GLU A 135 4.71 -7.16 9.61
CA GLU A 135 4.11 -8.44 10.00
C GLU A 135 2.93 -8.88 9.10
N TYR A 136 2.34 -7.95 8.36
CA TYR A 136 1.09 -8.18 7.62
C TYR A 136 1.21 -7.98 6.12
N ILE A 137 2.22 -7.26 5.64
CA ILE A 137 2.40 -6.93 4.22
C ILE A 137 3.67 -7.62 3.71
N PRO A 138 3.59 -8.38 2.60
CA PRO A 138 4.76 -8.95 1.94
C PRO A 138 5.84 -7.89 1.69
N ARG A 139 7.11 -8.21 1.99
CA ARG A 139 8.23 -7.26 1.86
C ARG A 139 8.28 -6.65 0.48
N PHE A 140 8.10 -7.45 -0.57
CA PHE A 140 8.09 -6.95 -1.94
C PHE A 140 7.04 -5.86 -2.22
N TYR A 141 5.92 -5.84 -1.47
CA TYR A 141 4.91 -4.78 -1.57
C TYR A 141 5.24 -3.61 -0.65
N LEU A 142 5.72 -3.90 0.55
CA LEU A 142 6.13 -2.90 1.53
C LEU A 142 7.27 -2.02 1.02
N GLU A 143 8.24 -2.60 0.31
CA GLU A 143 9.34 -1.89 -0.35
C GLU A 143 8.88 -0.80 -1.32
N LYS A 144 7.69 -0.94 -1.91
CA LYS A 144 7.11 0.05 -2.82
C LYS A 144 6.53 1.26 -2.11
N LEU A 145 6.18 1.14 -0.83
CA LEU A 145 5.62 2.22 -0.01
C LEU A 145 6.72 3.16 0.49
N ASN A 146 7.51 3.71 -0.45
CA ASN A 146 8.76 4.41 -0.17
C ASN A 146 8.97 5.55 -1.17
N TYR A 147 7.98 6.43 -1.29
CA TYR A 147 8.07 7.60 -2.17
C TYR A 147 9.24 8.52 -1.79
N ARG A 148 9.68 8.48 -0.53
CA ARG A 148 10.85 9.20 -0.01
C ARG A 148 12.14 8.91 -0.78
N GLU A 149 12.32 7.68 -1.26
CA GLU A 149 13.53 7.25 -1.98
C GLU A 149 13.32 7.19 -3.50
N LEU A 150 12.15 7.60 -4.00
CA LEU A 150 11.95 7.83 -5.42
C LEU A 150 12.55 9.18 -5.83
N GLY A 151 13.84 9.12 -6.15
CA GLY A 151 14.69 10.16 -6.69
C GLY A 151 16.03 9.56 -7.09
#